data_AF-A0A8H3W729-F1
#
_entry.id   AF-A0A8H3W729-F1
#
_cell.length_a   1.000
_cell.length_b   1.000
_cell.length_c   1.000
_cell.angle_alpha   90.00
_cell.angle_beta   90.00
_cell.angle_gamma   90.00
#
_symmetry.space_group_name_H-M   'P 1'
#
loop_
_entity.id
_entity.type
_entity.pdbx_description
1 polymer ?
#
loop_
_entity_poly.entity_id
_entity_poly.type
_entity_poly.pdbx_seq_one_letter_code
_entity_poly.pdbx_strand_id
1 'polypeptide(L)'
;MAVTSSSEPQASDPPVEAWLAELEDQIADEESWGDQRNTEAASIILHMFTSFPEKGYVAALEAALKIGADYWARFLPSSQDPLRKPYRLEDKGMPDYLAHLYDLILHQSWLLPYYDERQDLLTRFLVELSHLPKVTYKSQGQEYHAFHNDSVFGMMCEEEWNGKFASDRPEPEDPKQKQAFIRRCDQWVNFSSFQARYHGTEIYKPWSTHLKYPNVDIELALEKDLPKGKLGECRLLVASEWIIHAGKVIYADMKRINNNLWGLERWRSWAGKLEEILKAGEQSEDVTINLQAALDEMISIDRESLEGK
;
A
#
# COMPACT_ATOMS: atom_id res chain seq x y z
N MET A 1 -6.01 -6.98 62.66
CA MET A 1 -4.85 -7.58 61.97
C MET A 1 -5.29 -7.93 60.57
N ALA A 2 -4.54 -7.48 59.59
CA ALA A 2 -4.77 -7.63 58.16
C ALA A 2 -4.50 -9.07 57.68
N VAL A 3 -5.16 -9.50 56.61
CA VAL A 3 -4.51 -10.00 55.38
C VAL A 3 -5.45 -9.66 54.22
N THR A 4 -5.12 -8.61 53.48
CA THR A 4 -5.63 -8.34 52.13
C THR A 4 -4.77 -9.12 51.14
N SER A 5 -5.31 -10.11 50.44
CA SER A 5 -4.66 -10.70 49.27
C SER A 5 -5.01 -9.86 48.04
N SER A 6 -4.08 -9.01 47.63
CA SER A 6 -4.10 -8.39 46.30
C SER A 6 -3.80 -9.46 45.26
N SER A 7 -4.80 -9.86 44.48
CA SER A 7 -4.56 -10.50 43.19
C SER A 7 -4.26 -9.40 42.19
N GLU A 8 -2.99 -9.29 41.79
CA GLU A 8 -2.57 -8.49 40.65
C GLU A 8 -3.36 -8.92 39.40
N PRO A 9 -3.79 -7.97 38.54
CA PRO A 9 -4.31 -8.34 37.23
C PRO A 9 -3.17 -8.96 36.43
N GLN A 10 -3.32 -10.24 36.08
CA GLN A 10 -2.47 -10.89 35.09
C GLN A 10 -2.47 -10.03 33.82
N ALA A 11 -1.28 -9.68 33.37
CA ALA A 11 -1.07 -9.11 32.05
C ALA A 11 -1.67 -10.09 31.04
N SER A 12 -2.81 -9.70 30.44
CA SER A 12 -3.28 -10.33 29.22
C SER A 12 -2.17 -10.20 28.19
N ASP A 13 -1.80 -11.31 27.55
CA ASP A 13 -0.90 -11.28 26.40
C ASP A 13 -1.29 -10.14 25.45
N PRO A 14 -0.32 -9.43 24.84
CA PRO A 14 -0.65 -8.43 23.84
C PRO A 14 -1.52 -9.10 22.77
N PRO A 15 -2.60 -8.45 22.31
CA PRO A 15 -3.45 -9.02 21.27
C PRO A 15 -2.57 -9.40 20.09
N VAL A 16 -2.69 -10.64 19.61
CA VAL A 16 -2.02 -11.12 18.39
C VAL A 16 -2.15 -10.03 17.33
N GLU A 17 -1.02 -9.59 16.77
CA GLU A 17 -1.02 -8.51 15.79
C GLU A 17 -1.92 -8.93 14.62
N ALA A 18 -2.91 -8.11 14.23
CA ALA A 18 -3.99 -8.53 13.33
C ALA A 18 -3.51 -9.07 11.98
N TRP A 19 -2.36 -8.59 11.50
CA TRP A 19 -1.70 -9.07 10.28
C TRP A 19 -1.20 -10.52 10.44
N LEU A 20 -0.74 -10.92 11.63
CA LEU A 20 -0.23 -12.26 11.91
C LEU A 20 -1.37 -13.26 11.90
N ALA A 21 -2.46 -12.95 12.62
CA ALA A 21 -3.65 -13.79 12.65
C ALA A 21 -4.24 -13.98 11.24
N GLU A 22 -4.30 -12.91 10.44
CA GLU A 22 -4.76 -13.01 9.04
C GLU A 22 -3.87 -13.93 8.21
N LEU A 23 -2.54 -13.82 8.30
CA LEU A 23 -1.65 -14.71 7.55
C LEU A 23 -1.75 -16.17 8.02
N GLU A 24 -1.89 -16.41 9.32
CA GLU A 24 -2.09 -17.76 9.86
C GLU A 24 -3.41 -18.38 9.36
N ASP A 25 -4.50 -17.60 9.32
CA ASP A 25 -5.77 -18.03 8.77
C ASP A 25 -5.67 -18.33 7.26
N GLN A 26 -4.99 -17.47 6.49
CA GLN A 26 -4.75 -17.69 5.06
C GLN A 26 -3.90 -18.92 4.79
N ILE A 27 -2.90 -19.21 5.62
CA ILE A 27 -2.09 -20.43 5.52
C ILE A 27 -2.96 -21.66 5.78
N ALA A 28 -3.79 -21.65 6.83
CA ALA A 28 -4.70 -22.75 7.12
C ALA A 28 -5.70 -22.98 5.98
N ASP A 29 -6.21 -21.91 5.38
CA ASP A 29 -7.06 -21.96 4.20
C ASP A 29 -6.30 -22.56 3.00
N GLU A 30 -5.11 -22.05 2.65
CA GLU A 30 -4.24 -22.57 1.57
C GLU A 30 -3.99 -24.08 1.71
N GLU A 31 -3.70 -24.56 2.93
CA GLU A 31 -3.49 -25.97 3.24
C GLU A 31 -4.76 -26.82 3.08
N SER A 32 -5.94 -26.26 3.39
CA SER A 32 -7.22 -26.97 3.34
C SER A 32 -7.65 -27.35 1.92
N TRP A 33 -7.20 -26.63 0.90
CA TRP A 33 -7.52 -26.88 -0.51
C TRP A 33 -6.71 -28.02 -1.14
N GLY A 34 -5.66 -28.52 -0.47
CA GLY A 34 -4.74 -29.53 -1.01
C GLY A 34 -4.15 -29.13 -2.37
N ASP A 35 -3.84 -30.10 -3.24
CA ASP A 35 -3.14 -29.89 -4.52
C ASP A 35 -3.87 -28.97 -5.54
N GLN A 36 -5.12 -28.55 -5.28
CA GLN A 36 -5.91 -27.77 -6.24
C GLN A 36 -5.60 -26.27 -6.22
N ARG A 37 -5.09 -25.73 -5.10
CA ARG A 37 -4.67 -24.32 -4.97
C ARG A 37 -3.34 -24.12 -4.28
N ASN A 38 -2.76 -25.18 -3.69
CA ASN A 38 -1.54 -25.18 -2.87
C ASN A 38 -0.52 -24.16 -3.37
N THR A 39 -0.53 -22.92 -2.89
CA THR A 39 0.50 -21.90 -3.10
C THR A 39 1.07 -21.62 -1.72
N GLU A 40 2.36 -21.30 -1.65
CA GLU A 40 3.00 -20.98 -0.37
C GLU A 40 3.02 -19.46 -0.13
N ALA A 41 2.17 -18.69 -0.82
CA ALA A 41 2.25 -17.23 -0.84
C ALA A 41 2.08 -16.61 0.55
N ALA A 42 1.05 -17.02 1.32
CA ALA A 42 0.84 -16.51 2.67
C ALA A 42 1.99 -16.90 3.61
N SER A 43 2.47 -18.15 3.51
CA SER A 43 3.64 -18.64 4.26
C SER A 43 4.93 -17.88 3.92
N ILE A 44 5.14 -17.53 2.66
CA ILE A 44 6.30 -16.75 2.20
C ILE A 44 6.25 -15.33 2.76
N ILE A 45 5.08 -14.68 2.73
CA ILE A 45 4.88 -13.33 3.28
C ILE A 45 5.05 -13.34 4.81
N LEU A 46 4.51 -14.35 5.51
CA LEU A 46 4.70 -14.52 6.95
C LEU A 46 6.18 -14.67 7.31
N HIS A 47 6.91 -15.52 6.56
CA HIS A 47 8.34 -15.69 6.76
C HIS A 47 9.14 -14.41 6.48
N MET A 48 8.72 -13.64 5.47
CA MET A 48 9.32 -12.34 5.14
C MET A 48 9.17 -11.36 6.31
N PHE A 49 7.96 -11.22 6.87
CA PHE A 49 7.69 -10.33 8.00
C PHE A 49 8.43 -10.74 9.26
N THR A 50 8.41 -12.03 9.59
CA THR A 50 9.06 -12.55 10.81
C THR A 50 10.58 -12.53 10.72
N SER A 51 11.16 -12.62 9.52
CA SER A 51 12.62 -12.53 9.32
C SER A 51 13.13 -11.09 9.18
N PHE A 52 12.25 -10.10 8.97
CA PHE A 52 12.62 -8.72 8.70
C PHE A 52 13.49 -8.07 9.78
N PRO A 53 13.20 -8.22 11.10
CA PRO A 53 14.02 -7.57 12.13
C PRO A 53 15.50 -7.98 12.08
N GLU A 54 15.79 -9.20 11.63
CA GLU A 54 17.16 -9.73 11.56
C GLU A 54 17.79 -9.55 10.17
N LYS A 55 17.02 -9.76 9.10
CA LYS A 55 17.52 -9.77 7.72
C LYS A 55 17.38 -8.42 7.00
N GLY A 56 16.60 -7.49 7.55
CA GLY A 56 16.20 -6.26 6.86
C GLY A 56 15.58 -6.55 5.48
N TYR A 57 15.84 -5.68 4.51
CA TYR A 57 15.29 -5.80 3.16
C TYR A 57 15.74 -7.02 2.35
N VAL A 58 16.72 -7.80 2.84
CA VAL A 58 17.06 -9.11 2.23
C VAL A 58 15.89 -10.08 2.31
N ALA A 59 15.03 -9.96 3.34
CA ALA A 59 13.83 -10.78 3.47
C ALA A 59 12.88 -10.60 2.27
N ALA A 60 12.71 -9.38 1.75
CA ALA A 60 11.88 -9.13 0.57
C ALA A 60 12.46 -9.76 -0.71
N LEU A 61 13.78 -9.72 -0.88
CA LEU A 61 14.44 -10.38 -2.01
C LEU A 61 14.27 -11.90 -1.94
N GLU A 62 14.51 -12.51 -0.78
CA GLU A 62 14.32 -13.95 -0.58
C GLU A 62 12.87 -14.37 -0.85
N ALA A 63 11.90 -13.59 -0.37
CA ALA A 63 10.48 -13.82 -0.63
C ALA A 63 10.14 -13.72 -2.12
N ALA A 64 10.63 -12.68 -2.81
CA ALA A 64 10.39 -12.50 -4.24
C ALA A 64 10.97 -13.65 -5.06
N LEU A 65 12.16 -14.14 -4.71
CA LEU A 65 12.76 -15.30 -5.36
C LEU A 65 11.96 -16.59 -5.12
N LYS A 66 11.41 -16.78 -3.92
CA LYS A 66 10.54 -17.93 -3.61
C LYS A 66 9.22 -17.87 -4.41
N ILE A 67 8.56 -16.72 -4.45
CA ILE A 67 7.35 -16.51 -5.29
C ILE A 67 7.68 -16.74 -6.77
N GLY A 68 8.80 -16.21 -7.24
CA GLY A 68 9.25 -16.43 -8.63
C GLY A 68 9.47 -17.90 -8.93
N ALA A 69 10.12 -18.63 -8.03
CA ALA A 69 10.35 -20.06 -8.17
C ALA A 69 9.04 -20.87 -8.14
N ASP A 70 8.11 -20.55 -7.24
CA ASP A 70 6.80 -21.19 -7.15
C ASP A 70 5.97 -20.94 -8.43
N TYR A 71 5.89 -19.68 -8.87
CA TYR A 71 5.23 -19.30 -10.12
C TYR A 71 5.85 -20.02 -11.33
N TRP A 72 7.18 -20.09 -11.38
CA TRP A 72 7.88 -20.80 -12.45
C TRP A 72 7.60 -22.30 -12.44
N ALA A 73 7.69 -22.96 -11.29
CA ALA A 73 7.46 -24.39 -11.18
C ALA A 73 6.05 -24.79 -11.64
N ARG A 74 5.05 -23.95 -11.37
CA ARG A 74 3.65 -24.18 -11.74
C ARG A 74 3.38 -23.93 -13.21
N PHE A 75 3.83 -22.79 -13.71
CA PHE A 75 3.30 -22.27 -14.97
C PHE A 75 4.29 -22.33 -16.13
N LEU A 76 5.58 -22.52 -15.87
CA LEU A 76 6.60 -22.76 -16.90
C LEU A 76 6.94 -24.26 -16.95
N PRO A 77 6.55 -25.00 -18.00
CA PRO A 77 6.98 -26.39 -18.15
C PRO A 77 8.50 -26.46 -18.25
N SER A 78 9.13 -27.43 -17.59
CA SER A 78 10.55 -27.80 -17.70
C SER A 78 11.00 -28.21 -19.12
N SER A 79 10.12 -28.12 -20.13
CA SER A 79 10.35 -28.60 -21.49
C SER A 79 9.60 -27.76 -22.54
N GLN A 80 10.08 -26.55 -22.86
CA GLN A 80 9.85 -25.99 -24.19
C GLN A 80 11.15 -25.39 -24.72
N ASP A 81 11.67 -26.09 -25.74
CA ASP A 81 12.74 -25.72 -26.67
C ASP A 81 13.28 -24.27 -26.53
N PRO A 82 14.54 -24.07 -26.07
CA PRO A 82 15.15 -22.74 -25.95
C PRO A 82 15.27 -21.98 -27.28
N LEU A 83 15.00 -22.61 -28.42
CA LEU A 83 14.98 -22.00 -29.75
C LEU A 83 13.58 -21.60 -30.23
N ARG A 84 12.51 -22.01 -29.52
CA ARG A 84 11.17 -21.45 -29.75
C ARG A 84 11.01 -20.24 -28.86
N LYS A 85 10.71 -19.10 -29.50
CA LYS A 85 10.54 -17.78 -28.86
C LYS A 85 9.90 -17.94 -27.49
N PRO A 86 10.54 -17.42 -26.44
CA PRO A 86 10.04 -17.64 -25.11
C PRO A 86 8.68 -16.95 -24.99
N TYR A 87 7.79 -17.49 -24.17
CA TYR A 87 6.63 -16.78 -23.63
C TYR A 87 5.35 -16.64 -24.50
N ARG A 88 4.82 -17.74 -25.04
CA ARG A 88 3.39 -17.79 -25.45
C ARG A 88 2.69 -18.93 -24.74
N LEU A 89 2.61 -18.82 -23.41
CA LEU A 89 1.85 -19.76 -22.61
C LEU A 89 0.37 -19.37 -22.67
N GLU A 90 -0.47 -20.38 -22.89
CA GLU A 90 -1.91 -20.23 -22.66
C GLU A 90 -2.15 -19.87 -21.19
N ASP A 91 -3.24 -19.15 -20.93
CA ASP A 91 -3.67 -18.77 -19.59
C ASP A 91 -3.99 -20.03 -18.78
N LYS A 92 -3.03 -20.49 -17.97
CA LYS A 92 -3.16 -21.67 -17.10
C LYS A 92 -3.60 -21.28 -15.68
N GLY A 93 -4.37 -20.21 -15.51
CA GLY A 93 -4.71 -19.66 -14.20
C GLY A 93 -3.62 -18.77 -13.62
N MET A 94 -2.76 -18.21 -14.49
CA MET A 94 -1.73 -17.24 -14.08
C MET A 94 -2.35 -15.97 -13.47
N PRO A 95 -3.43 -15.38 -14.04
CA PRO A 95 -4.11 -14.23 -13.43
C PRO A 95 -4.67 -14.55 -12.05
N ASP A 96 -5.21 -15.75 -11.83
CA ASP A 96 -5.78 -16.15 -10.53
C ASP A 96 -4.68 -16.27 -9.46
N TYR A 97 -3.51 -16.81 -9.83
CA TYR A 97 -2.34 -16.83 -8.94
C TYR A 97 -1.87 -15.42 -8.58
N LEU A 98 -1.74 -14.55 -9.59
CA LEU A 98 -1.36 -13.16 -9.37
C LEU A 98 -2.39 -12.44 -8.50
N ALA A 99 -3.68 -12.72 -8.73
CA ALA A 99 -4.75 -12.12 -7.95
C ALA A 99 -4.67 -12.54 -6.48
N HIS A 100 -4.48 -13.83 -6.20
CA HIS A 100 -4.28 -14.31 -4.83
C HIS A 100 -3.07 -13.66 -4.15
N LEU A 101 -1.92 -13.62 -4.83
CA LEU A 101 -0.72 -12.97 -4.26
C LEU A 101 -0.95 -11.49 -3.96
N TYR A 102 -1.54 -10.75 -4.90
CA TYR A 102 -1.79 -9.33 -4.71
C TYR A 102 -2.88 -9.08 -3.66
N ASP A 103 -3.89 -9.95 -3.54
CA ASP A 103 -4.88 -9.91 -2.45
C ASP A 103 -4.19 -9.96 -1.09
N LEU A 104 -3.29 -10.92 -0.89
CA LEU A 104 -2.52 -11.05 0.34
C LEU A 104 -1.71 -9.77 0.61
N ILE A 105 -0.96 -9.26 -0.37
CA ILE A 105 -0.14 -8.05 -0.21
C ILE A 105 -1.01 -6.83 0.15
N LEU A 106 -2.12 -6.63 -0.56
CA LEU A 106 -3.02 -5.50 -0.33
C LEU A 106 -3.73 -5.63 1.02
N HIS A 107 -4.16 -6.83 1.41
CA HIS A 107 -4.74 -7.06 2.73
C HIS A 107 -3.77 -6.78 3.86
N GLN A 108 -2.50 -7.20 3.73
CA GLN A 108 -1.49 -6.88 4.73
C GLN A 108 -1.24 -5.37 4.85
N SER A 109 -1.29 -4.62 3.75
CA SER A 109 -1.09 -3.16 3.80
C SER A 109 -2.25 -2.40 4.44
N TRP A 110 -3.47 -2.97 4.50
CA TRP A 110 -4.57 -2.45 5.32
C TRP A 110 -4.35 -2.68 6.83
N LEU A 111 -3.72 -3.79 7.20
CA LEU A 111 -3.59 -4.23 8.59
C LEU A 111 -2.37 -3.65 9.30
N LEU A 112 -1.27 -3.45 8.58
CA LEU A 112 -0.06 -2.83 9.11
C LEU A 112 -0.27 -1.33 9.32
N PRO A 113 0.00 -0.78 10.51
CA PRO A 113 -0.02 0.67 10.71
C PRO A 113 0.85 1.41 9.69
N TYR A 114 0.45 2.61 9.25
CA TYR A 114 1.17 3.38 8.24
C TYR A 114 2.64 3.72 8.61
N TYR A 115 2.93 3.80 9.90
CA TYR A 115 4.27 4.04 10.46
C TYR A 115 5.09 2.75 10.69
N ASP A 116 4.51 1.58 10.42
CA ASP A 116 5.20 0.31 10.57
C ASP A 116 6.20 0.08 9.44
N GLU A 117 7.45 -0.24 9.78
CA GLU A 117 8.53 -0.47 8.80
C GLU A 117 8.21 -1.63 7.82
N ARG A 118 7.29 -2.54 8.17
CA ARG A 118 6.82 -3.60 7.28
C ARG A 118 6.03 -3.06 6.08
N GLN A 119 5.52 -1.82 6.13
CA GLN A 119 4.95 -1.14 4.96
C GLN A 119 6.01 -0.93 3.87
N ASP A 120 7.23 -0.54 4.26
CA ASP A 120 8.36 -0.44 3.32
C ASP A 120 8.81 -1.80 2.82
N LEU A 121 8.74 -2.82 3.68
CA LEU A 121 9.08 -4.18 3.28
C LEU A 121 8.12 -4.74 2.22
N LEU A 122 6.80 -4.53 2.36
CA LEU A 122 5.81 -4.87 1.33
C LEU A 122 6.08 -4.14 0.01
N THR A 123 6.38 -2.84 0.10
CA THR A 123 6.77 -2.06 -1.08
C THR A 123 8.01 -2.64 -1.74
N ARG A 124 9.04 -2.94 -0.95
CA ARG A 124 10.29 -3.52 -1.46
C ARG A 124 10.05 -4.89 -2.09
N PHE A 125 9.16 -5.70 -1.55
CA PHE A 125 8.81 -6.99 -2.09
C PHE A 125 8.22 -6.86 -3.52
N LEU A 126 7.31 -5.91 -3.76
CA LEU A 126 6.81 -5.64 -5.11
C LEU A 126 7.91 -5.16 -6.07
N VAL A 127 8.84 -4.32 -5.57
CA VAL A 127 10.01 -3.91 -6.34
C VAL A 127 10.87 -5.12 -6.76
N GLU A 128 11.15 -6.03 -5.83
CA GLU A 128 11.95 -7.23 -6.16
C GLU A 128 11.22 -8.20 -7.10
N LEU A 129 9.90 -8.32 -6.98
CA LEU A 129 9.10 -9.07 -7.96
C LEU A 129 9.24 -8.47 -9.38
N SER A 130 9.31 -7.15 -9.50
CA SER A 130 9.51 -6.47 -10.79
C SER A 130 10.90 -6.66 -11.40
N HIS A 131 11.86 -7.18 -10.63
CA HIS A 131 13.20 -7.52 -11.11
C HIS A 131 13.33 -8.98 -11.56
N LEU A 132 12.31 -9.82 -11.32
CA LEU A 132 12.31 -11.20 -11.78
C LEU A 132 12.29 -11.27 -13.32
N PRO A 133 12.77 -12.36 -13.94
CA PRO A 133 12.69 -12.49 -15.39
C PRO A 133 11.25 -12.44 -15.91
N LYS A 134 11.06 -11.71 -17.00
CA LYS A 134 9.74 -11.50 -17.63
C LYS A 134 9.13 -12.80 -18.09
N VAL A 135 7.92 -13.09 -17.61
CA VAL A 135 7.08 -14.18 -18.10
C VAL A 135 5.87 -13.58 -18.81
N THR A 136 5.76 -13.80 -20.11
CA THR A 136 4.61 -13.33 -20.90
C THR A 136 3.47 -14.34 -20.87
N TYR A 137 2.27 -13.82 -20.65
CA TYR A 137 1.01 -14.57 -20.75
C TYR A 137 -0.01 -13.79 -21.57
N LYS A 138 -1.04 -14.48 -22.06
CA LYS A 138 -2.15 -13.85 -22.78
C LYS A 138 -3.42 -13.92 -21.94
N SER A 139 -4.05 -12.78 -21.73
CA SER A 139 -5.39 -12.73 -21.14
C SER A 139 -6.25 -11.75 -21.93
N GLN A 140 -7.52 -12.09 -22.17
CA GLN A 140 -8.46 -11.27 -22.93
C GLN A 140 -7.94 -10.78 -24.30
N GLY A 141 -7.09 -11.58 -24.96
CA GLY A 141 -6.50 -11.24 -26.26
C GLY A 141 -5.33 -10.24 -26.22
N GLN A 142 -4.92 -9.76 -25.04
CA GLN A 142 -3.75 -8.91 -24.82
C GLN A 142 -2.57 -9.69 -24.23
N GLU A 143 -1.35 -9.24 -24.51
CA GLU A 143 -0.11 -9.80 -23.95
C GLU A 143 0.30 -8.99 -22.71
N TYR A 144 0.53 -9.69 -21.60
CA TYR A 144 0.94 -9.13 -20.32
C TYR A 144 2.23 -9.77 -19.83
N HIS A 145 2.93 -9.09 -18.92
CA HIS A 145 4.13 -9.62 -18.28
C HIS A 145 3.92 -9.65 -16.77
N ALA A 146 3.91 -10.85 -16.18
CA ALA A 146 3.75 -11.03 -14.74
C ALA A 146 4.76 -10.16 -13.97
N PHE A 147 4.29 -9.45 -12.94
CA PHE A 147 5.07 -8.56 -12.06
C PHE A 147 5.63 -7.28 -12.71
N HIS A 148 5.38 -7.03 -14.00
CA HIS A 148 5.96 -5.87 -14.69
C HIS A 148 4.91 -4.96 -15.34
N ASN A 149 3.97 -5.56 -16.07
CA ASN A 149 2.88 -4.87 -16.73
C ASN A 149 1.72 -5.86 -16.87
N ASP A 150 1.35 -6.47 -15.75
CA ASP A 150 0.15 -7.28 -15.65
C ASP A 150 -1.05 -6.39 -15.30
N SER A 151 -2.23 -6.78 -15.78
CA SER A 151 -3.48 -6.07 -15.51
C SER A 151 -4.03 -6.29 -14.11
N VAL A 152 -3.54 -7.31 -13.41
CA VAL A 152 -4.16 -7.81 -12.19
C VAL A 152 -3.89 -6.85 -11.04
N PHE A 153 -2.64 -6.42 -10.83
CA PHE A 153 -2.30 -5.53 -9.73
C PHE A 153 -3.11 -4.22 -9.75
N GLY A 154 -3.18 -3.57 -10.91
CA GLY A 154 -3.92 -2.32 -11.07
C GLY A 154 -5.42 -2.46 -10.85
N MET A 155 -6.01 -3.56 -11.33
CA MET A 155 -7.42 -3.89 -11.11
C MET A 155 -7.72 -4.07 -9.63
N MET A 156 -6.89 -4.85 -8.93
CA MET A 156 -7.10 -5.11 -7.50
C MET A 156 -6.89 -3.88 -6.64
N CYS A 157 -5.90 -3.05 -6.94
CA CYS A 157 -5.72 -1.78 -6.25
C CYS A 157 -6.94 -0.87 -6.41
N GLU A 158 -7.53 -0.84 -7.60
CA GLU A 158 -8.73 -0.05 -7.88
C GLU A 158 -9.96 -0.61 -7.12
N GLU A 159 -10.13 -1.93 -7.08
CA GLU A 159 -11.20 -2.59 -6.32
C GLU A 159 -11.06 -2.34 -4.81
N GLU A 160 -9.87 -2.53 -4.26
CA GLU A 160 -9.57 -2.31 -2.84
C GLU A 160 -9.76 -0.84 -2.45
N TRP A 161 -9.23 0.09 -3.26
CA TRP A 161 -9.37 1.52 -3.01
C TRP A 161 -10.85 1.94 -3.05
N ASN A 162 -11.63 1.47 -4.03
CA ASN A 162 -13.07 1.79 -4.13
C ASN A 162 -13.92 1.11 -3.04
N GLY A 163 -13.56 -0.10 -2.61
CA GLY A 163 -14.36 -0.91 -1.69
C GLY A 163 -14.31 -0.43 -0.23
N LYS A 164 -13.19 0.17 0.20
CA LYS A 164 -12.92 0.52 1.60
C LYS A 164 -12.91 2.03 1.88
N PHE A 165 -13.16 2.86 0.87
CA PHE A 165 -13.18 4.32 0.96
C PHE A 165 -14.31 4.85 1.85
N ALA A 166 -13.97 5.44 3.00
CA ALA A 166 -14.92 6.06 3.94
C ALA A 166 -15.08 7.58 3.71
N SER A 167 -14.81 8.09 2.49
CA SER A 167 -14.62 9.52 2.25
C SER A 167 -15.73 10.41 2.77
N ASP A 168 -16.99 10.04 2.54
CA ASP A 168 -18.11 10.98 2.69
C ASP A 168 -19.12 10.56 3.76
N ARG A 169 -18.78 9.58 4.60
CA ARG A 169 -19.65 9.13 5.69
C ARG A 169 -19.33 9.92 6.95
N PRO A 170 -20.31 10.62 7.56
CA PRO A 170 -20.07 11.33 8.82
C PRO A 170 -19.75 10.33 9.93
N GLU A 171 -19.01 10.79 10.93
CA GLU A 171 -18.65 9.98 12.10
C GLU A 171 -19.93 9.55 12.85
N PRO A 172 -20.15 8.24 13.08
CA PRO A 172 -21.35 7.77 13.79
C PRO A 172 -21.35 8.15 15.28
N GLU A 173 -22.52 8.40 15.83
CA GLU A 173 -22.70 8.64 17.28
C GLU A 173 -22.72 7.33 18.10
N ASP A 174 -23.25 6.24 17.53
CA ASP A 174 -23.32 4.94 18.21
C ASP A 174 -21.90 4.41 18.50
N PRO A 175 -21.57 4.03 19.76
CA PRO A 175 -20.21 3.65 20.13
C PRO A 175 -19.63 2.48 19.32
N LYS A 176 -20.44 1.48 18.95
CA LYS A 176 -19.96 0.33 18.18
C LYS A 176 -19.69 0.72 16.73
N GLN A 177 -20.59 1.50 16.13
CA GLN A 177 -20.40 2.02 14.77
C GLN A 177 -19.23 3.01 14.71
N LYS A 178 -19.04 3.83 15.74
CA LYS A 178 -17.91 4.74 15.89
C LYS A 178 -16.58 3.99 15.94
N GLN A 179 -16.49 2.91 16.71
CA GLN A 179 -15.25 2.11 16.76
C GLN A 179 -14.96 1.44 15.41
N ALA A 180 -15.98 0.92 14.72
CA ALA A 180 -15.82 0.38 13.37
C ALA A 180 -15.43 1.45 12.34
N PHE A 181 -15.95 2.67 12.50
CA PHE A 181 -15.59 3.82 11.67
C PHE A 181 -14.12 4.23 11.87
N ILE A 182 -13.67 4.36 13.12
CA ILE A 182 -12.27 4.66 13.45
C ILE A 182 -11.33 3.63 12.79
N ARG A 183 -11.63 2.34 12.94
CA ARG A 183 -10.82 1.28 12.31
C ARG A 183 -10.75 1.40 10.79
N ARG A 184 -11.85 1.78 10.11
CA ARG A 184 -11.86 2.01 8.66
C ARG A 184 -11.03 3.22 8.26
N CYS A 185 -11.05 4.29 9.06
CA CYS A 185 -10.17 5.43 8.85
C CYS A 185 -8.70 5.03 8.98
N ASP A 186 -8.33 4.29 10.04
CA ASP A 186 -6.95 3.84 10.24
C ASP A 186 -6.49 2.94 9.09
N GLN A 187 -7.33 2.00 8.69
CA GLN A 187 -7.15 1.15 7.52
C GLN A 187 -6.89 1.98 6.25
N TRP A 188 -7.67 3.03 6.00
CA TRP A 188 -7.48 3.89 4.84
C TRP A 188 -6.13 4.62 4.87
N VAL A 189 -5.72 5.15 6.03
CA VAL A 189 -4.39 5.76 6.18
C VAL A 189 -3.29 4.73 5.86
N ASN A 190 -3.39 3.52 6.40
CA ASN A 190 -2.43 2.43 6.17
C ASN A 190 -2.29 2.10 4.68
N PHE A 191 -3.42 1.90 4.00
CA PHE A 191 -3.43 1.54 2.60
C PHE A 191 -2.97 2.67 1.68
N SER A 192 -3.38 3.92 1.94
CA SER A 192 -2.90 5.06 1.17
C SER A 192 -1.40 5.29 1.38
N SER A 193 -0.86 5.06 2.59
CA SER A 193 0.59 5.10 2.85
C SER A 193 1.34 4.06 2.01
N PHE A 194 0.86 2.81 2.00
CA PHE A 194 1.41 1.76 1.15
C PHE A 194 1.41 2.14 -0.32
N GLN A 195 0.27 2.63 -0.84
CA GLN A 195 0.17 3.07 -2.22
C GLN A 195 1.14 4.22 -2.50
N ALA A 196 1.25 5.19 -1.61
CA ALA A 196 2.17 6.31 -1.74
C ALA A 196 3.63 5.83 -1.82
N ARG A 197 4.05 4.93 -0.92
CA ARG A 197 5.38 4.31 -0.95
C ARG A 197 5.65 3.58 -2.26
N TYR A 198 4.70 2.76 -2.72
CA TYR A 198 4.87 2.02 -3.97
C TYR A 198 4.90 2.92 -5.20
N HIS A 199 4.04 3.93 -5.29
CA HIS A 199 4.10 4.95 -6.34
C HIS A 199 5.41 5.75 -6.31
N GLY A 200 5.93 6.04 -5.12
CA GLY A 200 7.22 6.70 -4.90
C GLY A 200 8.42 5.92 -5.44
N THR A 201 8.29 4.61 -5.71
CA THR A 201 9.37 3.80 -6.31
C THR A 201 9.55 4.03 -7.81
N GLU A 202 8.64 4.75 -8.48
CA GLU A 202 8.60 4.96 -9.94
C GLU A 202 8.47 3.68 -10.80
N ILE A 203 8.38 2.50 -10.17
CA ILE A 203 8.18 1.22 -10.87
C ILE A 203 6.74 1.08 -11.33
N TYR A 204 5.79 1.55 -10.51
CA TYR A 204 4.38 1.56 -10.87
C TYR A 204 4.12 2.51 -12.04
N LYS A 205 3.57 1.98 -13.12
CA LYS A 205 3.15 2.76 -14.29
C LYS A 205 1.63 2.83 -14.31
N PRO A 206 1.02 3.99 -14.03
CA PRO A 206 -0.43 4.10 -14.01
C PRO A 206 -1.03 3.81 -15.38
N TRP A 207 -2.18 3.13 -15.38
CA TRP A 207 -3.00 2.83 -16.58
C TRP A 207 -3.45 4.07 -17.34
N SER A 208 -3.51 5.22 -16.65
CA SER A 208 -3.92 6.49 -17.21
C SER A 208 -2.82 7.54 -17.03
N THR A 209 -2.89 8.60 -17.83
CA THR A 209 -1.86 9.65 -17.90
C THR A 209 -1.77 10.54 -16.66
N HIS A 210 -2.57 10.30 -15.62
CA HIS A 210 -2.59 11.08 -14.37
C HIS A 210 -2.69 10.16 -13.15
N LEU A 211 -2.07 10.58 -12.05
CA LEU A 211 -2.09 9.85 -10.78
C LEU A 211 -3.47 10.00 -10.10
N LYS A 212 -4.40 9.11 -10.44
CA LYS A 212 -5.79 9.13 -9.94
C LYS A 212 -5.89 9.20 -8.41
N TYR A 213 -5.20 8.30 -7.70
CA TYR A 213 -5.33 8.16 -6.24
C TYR A 213 -4.90 9.43 -5.47
N PRO A 214 -3.67 9.95 -5.63
CA PRO A 214 -3.29 11.19 -4.94
C PRO A 214 -4.13 12.39 -5.40
N ASN A 215 -4.64 12.38 -6.64
CA ASN A 215 -5.56 13.43 -7.09
C ASN A 215 -6.84 13.49 -6.25
N VAL A 216 -7.42 12.34 -5.90
CA VAL A 216 -8.61 12.30 -5.06
C VAL A 216 -8.27 12.51 -3.59
N ASP A 217 -7.30 11.76 -3.09
CA ASP A 217 -6.98 11.68 -1.66
C ASP A 217 -6.48 13.03 -1.09
N ILE A 218 -5.60 13.73 -1.81
CA ILE A 218 -5.08 15.04 -1.37
C ILE A 218 -6.17 16.12 -1.47
N GLU A 219 -6.99 16.10 -2.52
CA GLU A 219 -8.10 17.04 -2.71
C GLU A 219 -9.10 17.00 -1.55
N LEU A 220 -9.41 15.80 -1.04
CA LEU A 220 -10.32 15.62 0.10
C LEU A 220 -9.88 16.34 1.37
N ALA A 221 -8.57 16.53 1.54
CA ALA A 221 -7.97 17.15 2.72
C ALA A 221 -7.68 18.64 2.52
N LEU A 222 -7.18 19.02 1.34
CA LEU A 222 -6.57 20.33 1.11
C LEU A 222 -7.39 21.30 0.25
N GLU A 223 -8.43 20.82 -0.42
CA GLU A 223 -9.29 21.65 -1.29
C GLU A 223 -10.75 21.67 -0.88
N LYS A 224 -11.23 20.59 -0.26
CA LYS A 224 -12.59 20.49 0.25
C LYS A 224 -12.69 20.93 1.71
N ASP A 225 -13.91 21.19 2.15
CA ASP A 225 -14.19 21.42 3.57
C ASP A 225 -13.73 20.22 4.40
N LEU A 226 -12.82 20.49 5.33
CA LEU A 226 -12.27 19.47 6.21
C LEU A 226 -13.27 19.15 7.32
N PRO A 227 -13.77 17.90 7.42
CA PRO A 227 -14.65 17.50 8.50
C PRO A 227 -13.91 17.54 9.84
N LYS A 228 -14.66 17.74 10.94
CA LYS A 228 -14.10 17.65 12.30
C LYS A 228 -13.96 16.17 12.73
N GLY A 229 -13.14 15.94 13.75
CA GLY A 229 -12.99 14.62 14.37
C GLY A 229 -12.14 13.67 13.53
N LYS A 230 -12.39 12.36 13.69
CA LYS A 230 -11.48 11.31 13.16
C LYS A 230 -11.37 11.34 11.64
N LEU A 231 -12.44 11.69 10.94
CA LEU A 231 -12.44 11.76 9.47
C LEU A 231 -11.52 12.87 8.95
N GLY A 232 -11.47 14.01 9.64
CA GLY A 232 -10.58 15.12 9.30
C GLY A 232 -9.12 14.73 9.46
N GLU A 233 -8.78 14.18 10.63
CA GLU A 233 -7.44 13.67 10.92
C GLU A 233 -6.99 12.61 9.90
N CYS A 234 -7.89 11.66 9.58
CA CYS A 234 -7.66 10.62 8.59
C CYS A 234 -7.32 11.21 7.21
N ARG A 235 -8.09 12.18 6.73
CA ARG A 235 -7.84 12.83 5.43
C ARG A 235 -6.50 13.56 5.42
N LEU A 236 -6.16 14.25 6.50
CA LEU A 236 -4.89 14.95 6.65
C LEU A 236 -3.71 13.99 6.64
N LEU A 237 -3.80 12.86 7.35
CA LEU A 237 -2.76 11.82 7.34
C LEU A 237 -2.61 11.22 5.94
N VAL A 238 -3.70 10.81 5.30
CA VAL A 238 -3.68 10.27 3.93
C VAL A 238 -3.00 11.24 2.95
N ALA A 239 -3.37 12.52 2.98
CA ALA A 239 -2.75 13.52 2.12
C ALA A 239 -1.26 13.71 2.43
N SER A 240 -0.88 13.69 3.71
CA SER A 240 0.50 13.81 4.15
C SER A 240 1.34 12.63 3.68
N GLU A 241 0.86 11.39 3.83
CA GLU A 241 1.56 10.18 3.39
C GLU A 241 1.81 10.17 1.88
N TRP A 242 0.82 10.62 1.07
CA TRP A 242 1.01 10.80 -0.37
C TRP A 242 2.12 11.80 -0.70
N ILE A 243 2.18 12.92 0.01
CA ILE A 243 3.19 13.95 -0.21
C ILE A 243 4.58 13.47 0.25
N ILE A 244 4.68 12.86 1.42
CA ILE A 244 5.94 12.37 2.01
C ILE A 244 6.56 11.30 1.11
N HIS A 245 5.78 10.32 0.67
CA HIS A 245 6.33 9.15 -0.01
C HIS A 245 6.29 9.23 -1.54
N ALA A 246 5.34 9.96 -2.12
CA ALA A 246 5.19 10.09 -3.58
C ALA A 246 5.33 11.54 -4.08
N GLY A 247 5.67 12.50 -3.22
CA GLY A 247 5.72 13.93 -3.57
C GLY A 247 6.56 14.24 -4.79
N LYS A 248 7.75 13.63 -4.92
CA LYS A 248 8.63 13.80 -6.09
C LYS A 248 7.97 13.35 -7.39
N VAL A 249 7.30 12.20 -7.36
CA VAL A 249 6.59 11.63 -8.51
C VAL A 249 5.38 12.49 -8.87
N ILE A 250 4.60 12.91 -7.88
CA ILE A 250 3.45 13.80 -8.06
C ILE A 250 3.87 15.14 -8.66
N TYR A 251 4.91 15.77 -8.09
CA TYR A 251 5.43 17.05 -8.57
C TYR A 251 5.95 16.95 -10.02
N ALA A 252 6.70 15.90 -10.34
CA ALA A 252 7.17 15.65 -11.70
C ALA A 252 6.00 15.48 -12.69
N ASP A 253 4.96 14.74 -12.30
CA ASP A 253 3.77 14.52 -13.11
C ASP A 253 2.96 15.82 -13.33
N MET A 254 2.75 16.61 -12.26
CA MET A 254 2.13 17.94 -12.34
C MET A 254 2.92 18.91 -13.20
N LYS A 255 4.26 18.89 -13.11
CA LYS A 255 5.13 19.72 -13.97
C LYS A 255 5.05 19.30 -15.43
N ARG A 256 4.92 18.00 -15.71
CA ARG A 256 4.80 17.44 -17.06
C ARG A 256 3.45 17.78 -17.70
N ILE A 257 2.35 17.65 -16.96
CA ILE A 257 0.98 17.90 -17.46
C ILE A 257 0.67 19.40 -17.49
N ASN A 258 0.97 20.09 -16.40
CA ASN A 258 0.89 21.53 -16.20
C ASN A 258 -0.38 22.17 -16.79
N ASN A 259 -1.54 21.76 -16.29
CA ASN A 259 -2.83 22.37 -16.61
C ASN A 259 -3.56 22.82 -15.33
N ASN A 260 -4.73 23.43 -15.48
CA ASN A 260 -5.49 23.98 -14.36
C ASN A 260 -6.01 22.93 -13.36
N LEU A 261 -6.11 21.65 -13.77
CA LEU A 261 -6.58 20.55 -12.92
C LEU A 261 -5.43 19.83 -12.22
N TRP A 262 -4.24 19.82 -12.83
CA TRP A 262 -3.09 19.04 -12.38
C TRP A 262 -1.80 19.74 -12.79
N GLY A 263 -1.36 20.68 -11.96
CA GLY A 263 -0.24 21.57 -12.26
C GLY A 263 0.35 22.21 -11.01
N LEU A 264 1.48 22.92 -11.19
CA LEU A 264 2.28 23.45 -10.08
C LEU A 264 1.58 24.56 -9.26
N GLU A 265 0.53 25.19 -9.81
CA GLU A 265 -0.31 26.10 -9.03
C GLU A 265 -1.07 25.36 -7.93
N ARG A 266 -1.62 24.19 -8.25
CA ARG A 266 -2.31 23.31 -7.32
C ARG A 266 -1.36 22.82 -6.21
N TRP A 267 -0.15 22.43 -6.58
CA TRP A 267 0.91 22.09 -5.63
C TRP A 267 1.18 23.22 -4.62
N ARG A 268 1.34 24.47 -5.07
CA ARG A 268 1.54 25.61 -4.17
C ARG A 268 0.32 25.88 -3.29
N SER A 269 -0.88 25.70 -3.84
CA SER A 269 -2.13 25.82 -3.07
C SER A 269 -2.17 24.80 -1.93
N TRP A 270 -1.77 23.56 -2.20
CA TRP A 270 -1.66 22.52 -1.17
C TRP A 270 -0.65 22.87 -0.08
N ALA A 271 0.55 23.33 -0.44
CA ALA A 271 1.55 23.76 0.54
C ALA A 271 1.02 24.91 1.43
N GLY A 272 0.38 25.92 0.82
CA GLY A 272 -0.25 27.01 1.56
C GLY A 272 -1.34 26.53 2.52
N LYS A 273 -2.14 25.53 2.10
CA LYS A 273 -3.17 24.95 2.95
C LYS A 273 -2.59 24.19 4.15
N LEU A 274 -1.52 23.42 3.94
CA LEU A 274 -0.82 22.74 5.04
C LEU A 274 -0.29 23.74 6.06
N GLU A 275 0.31 24.84 5.61
CA GLU A 275 0.77 25.92 6.51
C GLU A 275 -0.38 26.54 7.32
N GLU A 276 -1.53 26.79 6.70
CA GLU A 276 -2.71 27.33 7.40
C GLU A 276 -3.19 26.39 8.51
N ILE A 277 -3.26 25.09 8.21
CA ILE A 277 -3.72 24.06 9.16
C ILE A 277 -2.73 23.92 10.32
N LEU A 278 -1.42 23.89 10.02
CA LEU A 278 -0.37 23.85 11.04
C LEU A 278 -0.41 25.09 11.95
N LYS A 279 -0.61 26.28 11.39
CA LYS A 279 -0.73 27.54 12.16
C LYS A 279 -1.96 27.58 13.06
N ALA A 280 -3.05 26.93 12.66
CA ALA A 280 -4.27 26.86 13.48
C ALA A 280 -4.07 26.02 14.76
N GLY A 281 -3.21 24.99 14.71
CA GLY A 281 -2.81 24.21 15.89
C GLY A 281 -3.94 23.38 16.52
N GLU A 282 -4.95 23.00 15.73
CA GLU A 282 -6.14 22.27 16.21
C GLU A 282 -6.03 20.74 16.07
N GLN A 283 -4.95 20.23 15.48
CA GLN A 283 -4.77 18.82 15.16
C GLN A 283 -4.10 18.06 16.31
N SER A 284 -4.25 16.73 16.33
CA SER A 284 -3.48 15.87 17.22
C SER A 284 -1.98 15.92 16.91
N GLU A 285 -1.16 15.46 17.86
CA GLU A 285 0.30 15.46 17.76
C GLU A 285 0.78 14.67 16.54
N ASP A 286 0.29 13.44 16.36
CA ASP A 286 0.64 12.58 15.23
C ASP A 286 0.31 13.23 13.88
N VAL A 287 -0.87 13.86 13.77
CA VAL A 287 -1.28 14.57 12.54
C VAL A 287 -0.39 15.77 12.30
N THR A 288 -0.04 16.51 13.35
CA THR A 288 0.81 17.70 13.27
C THR A 288 2.22 17.33 12.78
N ILE A 289 2.80 16.25 13.31
CA ILE A 289 4.12 15.74 12.88
C ILE A 289 4.10 15.38 11.39
N ASN A 290 3.09 14.64 10.94
CA ASN A 290 2.97 14.23 9.54
C ASN A 290 2.74 15.42 8.59
N LEU A 291 1.89 16.37 8.98
CA LEU A 291 1.68 17.60 8.21
C LEU A 291 2.96 18.41 8.05
N GLN A 292 3.77 18.50 9.12
CA GLN A 292 5.05 19.18 9.07
C GLN A 292 6.03 18.45 8.15
N ALA A 293 6.13 17.12 8.25
CA ALA A 293 6.98 16.32 7.38
C ALA A 293 6.57 16.44 5.89
N ALA A 294 5.27 16.44 5.60
CA ALA A 294 4.75 16.66 4.26
C ALA A 294 5.13 18.05 3.73
N LEU A 295 4.93 19.11 4.54
CA LEU A 295 5.30 20.47 4.15
C LEU A 295 6.82 20.60 3.91
N ASP A 296 7.65 20.02 4.78
CA ASP A 296 9.11 20.02 4.64
C ASP A 296 9.55 19.31 3.36
N GLU A 297 8.92 18.19 3.01
CA GLU A 297 9.18 17.49 1.74
C GLU A 297 8.79 18.36 0.54
N MET A 298 7.62 19.04 0.59
CA MET A 298 7.23 19.95 -0.49
C MET A 298 8.23 21.09 -0.70
N ILE A 299 8.71 21.68 0.39
CA ILE A 299 9.74 22.73 0.37
C ILE A 299 11.06 22.19 -0.20
N SER A 300 11.45 20.97 0.18
CA SER A 300 12.66 20.34 -0.34
C SER A 300 12.57 20.11 -1.85
N ILE A 301 11.44 19.59 -2.33
CA ILE A 301 11.17 19.36 -3.76
C ILE A 301 11.22 20.66 -4.56
N ASP A 302 10.57 21.72 -4.07
CA ASP A 302 10.57 23.02 -4.72
C ASP A 302 12.00 23.60 -4.83
N ARG A 303 12.80 23.47 -3.76
CA ARG A 303 14.22 23.89 -3.75
C ARG A 303 15.05 23.09 -4.76
N GLU A 304 14.96 21.77 -4.74
CA GLU A 304 15.67 20.89 -5.70
C GLU A 304 15.30 21.25 -7.15
N SER A 305 14.03 21.58 -7.42
CA SER A 305 13.57 21.98 -8.76
C SER A 305 14.07 23.37 -9.20
N LEU A 306 14.50 24.23 -8.28
CA LEU A 306 15.08 25.55 -8.60
C LEU A 306 16.59 25.46 -8.83
N GLU A 307 17.28 24.58 -8.10
CA GLU A 307 18.73 24.35 -8.21
C GLU A 307 19.11 23.50 -9.44
N GLY A 308 18.21 22.65 -9.92
CA GLY A 308 18.40 21.84 -11.14
C GLY A 308 18.14 22.58 -12.46
N LYS A 309 18.13 23.93 -12.47
CA LYS A 309 18.04 24.78 -13.67
C LYS A 309 19.39 25.39 -14.02
#